data_AF-A0AA39YDH8-F1
#
_entry.id   AF-A0AA39YDH8-F1
#
_cell.length_a   1.000
_cell.length_b   1.000
_cell.length_c   1.000
_cell.angle_alpha   90.00
_cell.angle_beta   90.00
_cell.angle_gamma   90.00
#
_symmetry.space_group_name_H-M   'P 1'
#
loop_
_entity.id
_entity.type
_entity.pdbx_description
1 polymer ?
#
loop_
_entity_poly.entity_id
_entity_poly.type
_entity_poly.pdbx_seq_one_letter_code
_entity_poly.pdbx_strand_id
1 'polypeptide(L)' 'MKFTIAAVLAFAASALAYPGNSQFDRRQNIPSVDAAIPAMSNRNGEVVPFNTAGVYQDAKAKGI' A
#
# COMPACT_ATOMS: atom_id res chain seq x y z
N MET A 1 -42.06 -9.83 23.05
CA MET A 1 -42.35 -9.20 21.74
C MET A 1 -41.48 -7.97 21.48
N LYS A 2 -41.48 -6.93 22.33
CA LYS A 2 -40.67 -5.70 22.11
C LYS A 2 -39.15 -5.96 22.02
N PHE A 3 -38.61 -6.76 22.94
CA PHE A 3 -37.17 -7.12 22.95
C PHE A 3 -36.76 -8.00 21.77
N THR A 4 -37.67 -8.87 21.31
CA THR A 4 -37.42 -9.75 20.16
C THR A 4 -37.30 -8.95 18.86
N ILE A 5 -38.16 -7.94 18.68
CA ILE A 5 -38.11 -7.03 17.52
C ILE A 5 -36.82 -6.19 17.56
N ALA A 6 -36.45 -5.67 18.72
CA ALA A 6 -35.21 -4.91 18.89
C ALA A 6 -33.96 -5.75 18.57
N ALA A 7 -33.93 -7.03 18.98
CA ALA A 7 -32.82 -7.93 18.70
C ALA A 7 -32.68 -8.23 17.20
N VAL A 8 -33.79 -8.49 16.50
CA VAL A 8 -33.77 -8.73 15.05
C VAL A 8 -33.32 -7.48 14.29
N LEU A 9 -33.77 -6.29 14.71
CA LEU A 9 -33.38 -5.05 14.07
C LEU A 9 -31.90 -4.71 14.28
N ALA A 10 -31.37 -4.93 15.50
CA ALA A 10 -29.95 -4.75 15.79
C ALA A 10 -29.06 -5.70 14.98
N PHE A 11 -29.49 -6.96 14.82
CA PHE A 11 -28.79 -7.92 13.99
C PHE A 11 -28.75 -7.49 12.51
N ALA A 12 -29.90 -7.09 11.95
CA ALA A 12 -29.97 -6.59 10.57
C ALA A 12 -29.10 -5.34 10.33
N ALA A 13 -29.07 -4.40 11.29
CA ALA A 13 -28.25 -3.20 11.20
C ALA A 13 -26.74 -3.52 11.16
N SER A 14 -26.28 -4.51 11.92
CA SER A 14 -24.88 -4.92 11.94
C SER A 14 -24.39 -5.51 10.61
N ALA A 15 -25.26 -6.23 9.90
CA ALA A 15 -24.93 -6.80 8.59
C ALA A 15 -24.77 -5.72 7.51
N LEU A 16 -25.55 -4.63 7.60
CA LEU A 16 -25.47 -3.49 6.68
C LEU A 16 -24.30 -2.55 7.01
N ALA A 17 -23.85 -2.53 8.27
CA ALA A 17 -22.72 -1.73 8.72
C ALA A 17 -21.35 -2.37 8.37
N TYR A 18 -21.34 -3.56 7.76
CA TYR A 18 -20.09 -4.16 7.31
C TYR A 18 -19.46 -3.28 6.22
N PRO A 19 -18.26 -2.72 6.42
CA PRO A 19 -17.59 -1.96 5.38
C PRO A 19 -17.29 -2.92 4.23
N GLY A 20 -18.07 -2.83 3.15
CA GLY A 20 -17.95 -3.62 1.92
C GLY A 20 -16.68 -3.35 1.11
N ASN A 21 -15.71 -2.69 1.71
CA ASN A 21 -14.48 -2.29 1.06
C ASN A 21 -13.36 -3.11 1.67
N SER A 22 -13.22 -4.36 1.23
CA SER A 22 -11.92 -5.02 1.21
C SER A 22 -11.04 -4.38 0.12
N GLN A 23 -10.99 -3.04 0.08
CA GLN A 23 -9.86 -2.34 -0.49
C GLN A 23 -8.74 -2.52 0.53
N PHE A 24 -8.16 -3.72 0.52
CA PHE A 24 -6.71 -3.75 0.60
C PHE A 24 -6.28 -2.85 -0.54
N ASP A 25 -5.91 -1.61 -0.21
CA ASP A 25 -5.23 -0.75 -1.15
C ASP A 25 -4.18 -1.65 -1.80
N ARG A 26 -4.33 -1.85 -3.11
CA ARG A 26 -3.40 -2.68 -3.86
C ARG A 26 -2.04 -2.15 -3.49
N ARG A 27 -1.28 -2.93 -2.72
CA ARG A 27 0.15 -2.67 -2.57
C ARG A 27 0.65 -2.49 -3.99
N GLN A 28 1.36 -1.38 -4.21
CA GLN A 28 1.92 -1.06 -5.52
C GLN A 28 2.41 -2.38 -6.13
N ASN A 29 2.03 -2.65 -7.37
CA ASN A 29 2.49 -3.83 -8.10
C ASN A 29 3.99 -3.61 -8.37
N ILE A 30 4.79 -3.73 -7.32
CA ILE A 30 6.22 -3.56 -7.35
C ILE A 30 6.69 -4.81 -8.08
N PRO A 31 7.38 -4.69 -9.23
CA PRO A 31 8.05 -5.84 -9.82
C PRO A 31 8.85 -6.54 -8.72
N SER A 32 8.91 -7.87 -8.72
CA SER A 32 9.63 -8.64 -7.70
C SER A 32 11.11 -8.23 -7.68
N VAL A 33 11.44 -7.17 -6.94
CA VAL A 33 12.81 -6.77 -6.65
C VAL A 33 13.24 -7.69 -5.54
N ASP A 34 14.30 -8.44 -5.79
CA ASP A 34 14.92 -9.31 -4.79
C ASP A 34 15.19 -8.50 -3.52
N ALA A 35 14.61 -8.92 -2.39
CA ALA A 35 14.76 -8.26 -1.11
C ALA A 35 16.21 -8.30 -0.58
N ALA A 36 17.07 -9.16 -1.15
CA ALA A 36 18.49 -9.18 -0.87
C ALA A 36 19.25 -8.02 -1.55
N ILE A 37 18.66 -7.37 -2.56
CA ILE A 37 19.28 -6.28 -3.32
C ILE A 37 18.73 -4.95 -2.79
N PRO A 38 19.59 -4.03 -2.30
CA PRO A 38 19.17 -2.69 -1.95
C PRO A 38 18.43 -2.03 -3.12
N ALA A 39 17.34 -1.31 -2.86
CA ALA A 39 16.50 -0.70 -3.88
C ALA A 39 16.32 0.80 -3.63
N MET A 40 15.99 1.55 -4.69
CA MET A 40 15.67 2.98 -4.63
C MET A 40 14.48 3.33 -5.53
N SER A 41 13.82 4.46 -5.26
CA SER A 41 12.76 4.98 -6.13
C SER A 41 13.35 5.81 -7.27
N ASN A 42 12.91 5.57 -8.50
CA ASN A 42 13.25 6.42 -9.64
C ASN A 42 12.36 7.68 -9.71
N ARG A 43 12.61 8.56 -10.69
CA ARG A 43 11.85 9.81 -10.88
C ARG A 43 10.35 9.59 -11.11
N ASN A 44 9.96 8.43 -11.62
CA ASN A 44 8.58 8.06 -11.91
C ASN A 44 7.91 7.35 -10.74
N GLY A 45 8.61 7.17 -9.61
CA GLY A 45 8.09 6.49 -8.42
C GLY A 45 8.17 4.96 -8.48
N GLU A 46 8.86 4.38 -9.46
CA GLU A 46 9.06 2.93 -9.56
C GLU A 46 10.23 2.47 -8.68
N VAL A 47 10.12 1.28 -8.11
CA VAL A 47 11.18 0.66 -7.31
C VAL A 47 12.16 -0.03 -8.25
N VAL A 48 13.42 0.41 -8.23
CA VAL A 48 14.52 -0.13 -9.05
C VAL A 48 15.69 -0.57 -8.17
N PRO A 49 16.55 -1.51 -8.62
CA PRO A 49 17.78 -1.84 -7.91
C PRO A 49 18.67 -0.63 -7.67
N PHE A 50 19.30 -0.56 -6.50
CA PHE A 50 20.20 0.52 -6.14
C PHE A 50 21.45 0.50 -7.03
N ASN A 51 21.74 1.64 -7.67
CA ASN A 51 22.90 1.82 -8.54
C ASN A 51 23.80 2.94 -7.98
N THR A 52 24.91 2.54 -7.34
CA THR A 52 25.91 3.46 -6.78
C THR A 52 26.56 4.35 -7.84
N ALA A 53 26.80 3.85 -9.06
CA ALA A 53 27.45 4.61 -10.11
C ALA A 53 26.58 5.78 -10.60
N GLY A 54 25.26 5.59 -10.65
CA GLY A 54 24.31 6.65 -10.99
C GLY A 54 24.19 7.71 -9.90
N VAL A 55 24.14 7.30 -8.63
CA VAL A 55 24.06 8.21 -7.47
C VAL A 55 25.30 9.09 -7.37
N TYR A 56 26.51 8.51 -7.54
CA TYR A 56 27.75 9.29 -7.48
C TYR A 56 27.84 10.33 -8.60
N GLN A 57 27.44 9.98 -9.82
CA GLN A 57 27.46 10.93 -10.94
C GLN A 57 26.47 12.08 -10.74
N ASP A 58 25.27 11.80 -10.23
CA ASP A 58 24.25 12.82 -9.94
C ASP A 58 24.67 13.72 -8.76
N ALA A 59 25.21 13.15 -7.68
CA ALA A 59 25.73 13.91 -6.54
C ALA A 59 26.88 14.84 -6.97
N LYS A 60 27.85 14.29 -7.72
CA LYS A 60 28.95 15.06 -8.31
C LYS A 60 28.46 16.18 -9.23
N ALA A 61 27.46 15.93 -10.08
CA ALA A 61 26.87 16.94 -10.94
C ALA A 61 26.14 18.04 -10.15
N LYS A 62 25.56 17.70 -8.99
CA LYS A 62 24.89 18.62 -8.07
C LYS A 62 25.83 19.30 -7.08
N GLY A 63 27.12 18.94 -7.08
CA GLY A 63 28.13 19.53 -6.19
C GLY A 63 27.96 19.15 -4.72
N ILE A 64 27.32 18.02 -4.44
CA ILE A 64 27.12 17.46 -3.10
C ILE A 64 27.87 16.14 -2.94
#